data_AF-A0A3M1TJH9-F1
#
_entry.id   AF-A0A3M1TJH9-F1
#
_cell.length_a   1.000
_cell.length_b   1.000
_cell.length_c   1.000
_cell.angle_alpha   90.00
_cell.angle_beta   90.00
_cell.angle_gamma   90.00
#
_symmetry.space_group_name_H-M   'P 1'
#
loop_
_entity.id
_entity.type
_entity.pdbx_description
1 polymer ?
#
loop_
_entity_poly.entity_id
_entity_poly.type
_entity_poly.pdbx_seq_one_letter_code
_entity_poly.pdbx_strand_id
1 'polypeptide(L)'
;AARLGPVLVQTNGRLLATKGLLERLCRAGLGAIEVSLAGAKAALHAWHTGTEVGFGEATQGLKAAIASGVPTSVSSVVTRSSYRHLSALVEAASRLGAGAVHLALARPYGRARAAVQRIVPPASLVQESVQAALLHARRRRLPTFVSGMPLCLLRGFEESALELHYPAAEPGREHLPPCEACTLRAHCPGLPAGLPGALDLPSLSPEHRDLGDALARARQRWAEAARLFAGLGAVPAHPAPGAGPAAGSC
;
A
#
# COMPACT_ATOMS: atom_id res chain seq x y z
N ALA A 1 -24.74 -21.72 -4.13
CA ALA A 1 -23.35 -21.51 -4.57
C ALA A 1 -22.82 -20.24 -3.89
N ALA A 2 -21.69 -20.33 -3.18
CA ALA A 2 -21.06 -19.14 -2.59
C ALA A 2 -20.63 -18.20 -3.73
N ARG A 3 -21.13 -16.95 -3.75
CA ARG A 3 -20.60 -15.93 -4.66
C ARG A 3 -19.18 -15.63 -4.20
N LEU A 4 -18.19 -15.97 -5.03
CA LEU A 4 -16.82 -15.49 -4.84
C LEU A 4 -16.85 -13.95 -4.83
N GLY A 5 -16.06 -13.35 -3.93
CA GLY A 5 -15.90 -11.90 -3.86
C GLY A 5 -15.27 -11.34 -5.14
N PRO A 6 -15.21 -10.00 -5.28
CA PRO A 6 -14.55 -9.38 -6.42
C PRO A 6 -13.09 -9.82 -6.54
N VAL A 7 -12.62 -10.06 -7.77
CA VAL A 7 -11.22 -10.41 -8.04
C VAL A 7 -10.41 -9.14 -8.26
N LEU A 8 -9.34 -8.96 -7.49
CA LEU A 8 -8.39 -7.86 -7.65
C LEU A 8 -7.06 -8.37 -8.20
N VAL A 9 -6.51 -7.66 -9.18
CA VAL A 9 -5.18 -7.97 -9.75
C VAL A 9 -4.20 -6.87 -9.38
N GLN A 10 -3.17 -7.22 -8.60
CA GLN A 10 -1.99 -6.37 -8.43
C GLN A 10 -0.97 -6.71 -9.52
N THR A 11 -0.49 -5.70 -10.24
CA THR A 11 0.41 -5.89 -11.39
C THR A 11 1.39 -4.73 -11.55
N ASN A 12 2.47 -4.94 -12.32
CA ASN A 12 3.34 -3.84 -12.76
C ASN A 12 2.73 -3.02 -13.92
N GLY A 13 1.58 -3.46 -14.45
CA GLY A 13 0.79 -2.71 -15.44
C GLY A 13 1.33 -2.74 -16.87
N ARG A 14 2.55 -3.23 -17.09
CA ARG A 14 3.27 -3.07 -18.38
C ARG A 14 2.55 -3.67 -19.58
N LEU A 15 1.82 -4.77 -19.38
CA LEU A 15 1.08 -5.47 -20.43
C LEU A 15 -0.41 -5.09 -20.51
N LEU A 16 -0.91 -4.23 -19.62
CA LEU A 16 -2.35 -3.91 -19.60
C LEU A 16 -2.82 -3.20 -20.87
N ALA A 17 -1.92 -2.52 -21.58
CA ALA A 17 -2.21 -1.90 -22.87
C ALA A 17 -2.19 -2.89 -24.06
N THR A 18 -1.85 -4.16 -23.84
CA THR A 18 -1.89 -5.18 -24.90
C THR A 18 -3.33 -5.40 -25.37
N LYS A 19 -3.54 -5.33 -26.68
CA LYS A 19 -4.86 -5.46 -27.32
C LYS A 19 -5.58 -6.73 -26.84
N GLY A 20 -6.83 -6.56 -26.40
CA GLY A 20 -7.70 -7.64 -25.95
C GLY A 20 -7.38 -8.25 -24.58
N LEU A 21 -6.30 -7.82 -23.90
CA LEU A 21 -5.97 -8.36 -22.57
C LEU A 21 -7.03 -7.96 -21.53
N LEU A 22 -7.33 -6.65 -21.41
CA LEU A 22 -8.32 -6.15 -20.45
C LEU A 22 -9.71 -6.76 -20.69
N GLU A 23 -10.15 -6.87 -21.95
CA GLU A 23 -11.42 -7.52 -22.30
C GLU A 23 -11.47 -9.00 -21.86
N ARG A 24 -10.35 -9.72 -21.99
CA ARG A 24 -10.24 -11.11 -21.52
C ARG A 24 -10.29 -11.18 -19.99
N LEU A 25 -9.59 -10.27 -19.30
CA LEU A 25 -9.60 -10.21 -17.84
C LEU A 25 -10.98 -9.86 -17.30
N CYS A 26 -11.68 -8.88 -17.89
CA CYS A 26 -13.05 -8.53 -17.51
C CYS A 26 -14.02 -9.70 -17.71
N ARG A 27 -13.93 -10.42 -18.84
CA ARG A 27 -14.74 -11.64 -19.07
C ARG A 27 -14.45 -12.75 -18.05
N ALA A 28 -13.24 -12.79 -17.50
CA ALA A 28 -12.85 -13.74 -16.45
C ALA A 28 -13.31 -13.32 -15.03
N GLY A 29 -14.00 -12.17 -14.89
CA GLY A 29 -14.53 -11.71 -13.59
C GLY A 29 -13.60 -10.74 -12.84
N LEU A 30 -12.65 -10.10 -13.52
CA LEU A 30 -11.83 -9.03 -12.94
C LEU A 30 -12.72 -7.90 -12.39
N GLY A 31 -12.56 -7.59 -11.11
CA GLY A 31 -13.29 -6.53 -10.40
C GLY A 31 -12.50 -5.24 -10.23
N ALA A 32 -11.18 -5.32 -10.04
CA ALA A 32 -10.31 -4.15 -9.88
C ALA A 32 -8.84 -4.46 -10.23
N ILE A 33 -8.09 -3.40 -10.56
CA ILE A 33 -6.65 -3.48 -10.81
C ILE A 33 -5.92 -2.52 -9.88
N GLU A 34 -4.80 -2.96 -9.34
CA GLU A 34 -3.82 -2.07 -8.71
C GLU A 34 -2.49 -2.13 -9.49
N VAL A 35 -2.07 -0.98 -10.03
CA VAL A 35 -0.82 -0.86 -10.78
C VAL A 35 0.29 -0.36 -9.86
N SER A 36 1.37 -1.13 -9.75
CA SER A 36 2.53 -0.75 -8.96
C SER A 36 3.42 0.25 -9.70
N LEU A 37 3.60 1.43 -9.12
CA LEU A 37 4.51 2.46 -9.60
C LEU A 37 5.61 2.72 -8.57
N ALA A 38 6.86 2.41 -8.92
CA ALA A 38 8.01 2.64 -8.07
C ALA A 38 8.53 4.10 -8.13
N GLY A 39 7.64 5.07 -7.96
CA GLY A 39 7.97 6.50 -7.94
C GLY A 39 7.17 7.33 -8.95
N ALA A 40 7.30 8.65 -8.84
CA ALA A 40 6.52 9.63 -9.61
C ALA A 40 7.05 9.90 -11.04
N LYS A 41 8.25 9.41 -11.36
CA LYS A 41 8.96 9.70 -12.62
C LYS A 41 9.74 8.47 -13.09
N ALA A 42 10.00 8.41 -14.40
CA ALA A 42 10.69 7.31 -15.06
C ALA A 42 12.06 6.97 -14.42
N ALA A 43 12.88 7.98 -14.11
CA ALA A 43 14.21 7.74 -13.53
C ALA A 43 14.16 6.98 -12.18
N LEU A 44 13.28 7.38 -11.26
CA LEU A 44 13.13 6.70 -9.97
C LEU A 44 12.53 5.30 -10.15
N HIS A 45 11.56 5.16 -11.04
CA HIS A 45 10.96 3.87 -11.35
C HIS A 45 11.98 2.89 -11.95
N ALA A 46 12.80 3.35 -12.91
CA ALA A 46 13.88 2.58 -13.51
C ALA A 46 14.94 2.20 -12.47
N TRP A 47 15.30 3.12 -11.56
CA TRP A 47 16.22 2.83 -10.46
C TRP A 47 15.75 1.66 -9.58
N HIS A 48 14.44 1.58 -9.32
CA HIS A 48 13.87 0.50 -8.51
C HIS A 48 13.65 -0.81 -9.28
N THR A 49 13.28 -0.73 -10.56
CA THR A 49 12.84 -1.89 -11.35
C THR A 49 13.91 -2.45 -12.29
N GLY A 50 14.98 -1.70 -12.51
CA GLY A 50 15.99 -2.02 -13.53
C GLY A 50 15.47 -1.94 -14.97
N THR A 51 14.32 -1.31 -15.21
CA THR A 51 13.68 -1.23 -16.54
C THR A 51 13.39 0.22 -16.92
N GLU A 52 14.16 0.76 -17.87
CA GLU A 52 14.04 2.17 -18.31
C GLU A 52 12.67 2.50 -18.90
N VAL A 53 12.14 1.63 -19.77
CA VAL A 53 10.83 1.80 -20.40
C VAL A 53 9.65 1.49 -19.47
N GLY A 54 9.91 0.90 -18.30
CA GLY A 54 8.89 0.31 -17.43
C GLY A 54 7.86 1.32 -16.93
N PHE A 55 8.28 2.56 -16.65
CA PHE A 55 7.36 3.62 -16.24
C PHE A 55 6.38 4.01 -17.35
N GLY A 56 6.88 4.12 -18.60
CA GLY A 56 6.06 4.43 -19.76
C GLY A 56 5.00 3.34 -20.00
N GLU A 57 5.43 2.08 -20.01
CA GLU A 57 4.55 0.92 -20.19
C GLU A 57 3.52 0.82 -19.05
N ALA A 58 3.94 0.99 -17.79
CA ALA A 58 3.04 0.93 -16.63
C ALA A 58 1.99 2.05 -16.64
N THR A 59 2.39 3.27 -17.00
CA THR A 59 1.46 4.42 -17.06
C THR A 59 0.51 4.33 -18.27
N GLN A 60 0.97 3.75 -19.39
CA GLN A 60 0.09 3.43 -20.53
C GLN A 60 -0.91 2.34 -20.15
N GLY A 61 -0.46 1.30 -19.47
CA GLY A 61 -1.31 0.23 -18.97
C GLY A 61 -2.36 0.71 -17.97
N LEU A 62 -1.97 1.58 -17.03
CA LEU A 62 -2.87 2.24 -16.09
C LEU A 62 -3.97 3.02 -16.82
N LYS A 63 -3.60 3.84 -17.83
CA LYS A 63 -4.56 4.60 -18.64
C LYS A 63 -5.51 3.68 -19.41
N ALA A 64 -5.01 2.59 -19.98
CA ALA A 64 -5.83 1.61 -20.68
C ALA A 64 -6.85 0.95 -19.75
N ALA A 65 -6.43 0.56 -18.53
CA ALA A 65 -7.32 -0.01 -17.52
C ALA A 65 -8.44 0.97 -17.12
N ILE A 66 -8.08 2.24 -16.85
CA ILE A 66 -9.05 3.30 -16.54
C ILE A 66 -10.02 3.51 -17.71
N ALA A 67 -9.53 3.59 -18.95
CA ALA A 67 -10.36 3.78 -20.14
C ALA A 67 -11.32 2.60 -20.39
N SER A 68 -10.97 1.38 -19.95
CA SER A 68 -11.84 0.21 -20.03
C SER A 68 -12.95 0.18 -18.97
N GLY A 69 -12.99 1.16 -18.07
CA GLY A 69 -13.99 1.25 -17.00
C GLY A 69 -13.71 0.37 -15.78
N VAL A 70 -12.56 -0.32 -15.75
CA VAL A 70 -12.16 -1.14 -14.59
C VAL A 70 -11.70 -0.21 -13.47
N PRO A 71 -12.24 -0.35 -12.24
CA PRO A 71 -11.74 0.36 -11.07
C PRO A 71 -10.23 0.13 -10.91
N THR A 72 -9.45 1.20 -10.99
CA THR A 72 -7.99 1.11 -11.01
C THR A 72 -7.34 2.02 -9.97
N SER A 73 -6.45 1.46 -9.16
CA SER A 73 -5.65 2.15 -8.15
C SER A 73 -4.15 2.05 -8.48
N VAL A 74 -3.34 2.86 -7.79
CA VAL A 74 -1.88 2.81 -7.85
C VAL A 74 -1.32 2.40 -6.50
N SER A 75 -0.39 1.46 -6.48
CA SER A 75 0.41 1.20 -5.27
C SER A 75 1.87 1.57 -5.45
N SER A 76 2.53 1.87 -4.34
CA SER A 76 3.96 2.09 -4.30
C SER A 76 4.56 1.61 -2.99
N VAL A 77 5.67 0.88 -3.11
CA VAL A 77 6.49 0.52 -1.96
C VAL A 77 7.32 1.73 -1.53
N VAL A 78 7.10 2.20 -0.31
CA VAL A 78 7.82 3.33 0.29
C VAL A 78 9.16 2.83 0.82
N THR A 79 10.24 3.27 0.17
CA THR A 79 11.62 2.91 0.49
C THR A 79 12.39 4.12 0.97
N ARG A 80 13.61 3.90 1.48
CA ARG A 80 14.55 4.97 1.83
C ARG A 80 14.85 5.92 0.67
N SER A 81 14.81 5.44 -0.57
CA SER A 81 15.06 6.25 -1.77
C SER A 81 13.80 6.96 -2.30
N SER A 82 12.60 6.55 -1.89
CA SER A 82 11.35 7.06 -2.44
C SER A 82 10.49 7.88 -1.47
N TYR A 83 10.70 7.77 -0.16
CA TYR A 83 9.80 8.40 0.83
C TYR A 83 9.68 9.93 0.69
N ARG A 84 10.72 10.63 0.24
CA ARG A 84 10.66 12.10 0.03
C ARG A 84 9.83 12.52 -1.19
N HIS A 85 9.42 11.56 -2.02
CA HIS A 85 8.73 11.81 -3.28
C HIS A 85 7.25 11.39 -3.24
N LEU A 86 6.69 11.08 -2.07
CA LEU A 86 5.32 10.56 -1.93
C LEU A 86 4.26 11.56 -2.40
N SER A 87 4.39 12.85 -2.08
CA SER A 87 3.45 13.87 -2.57
C SER A 87 3.45 13.96 -4.10
N ALA A 88 4.63 13.86 -4.73
CA ALA A 88 4.75 13.86 -6.19
C ALA A 88 4.16 12.58 -6.81
N LEU A 89 4.26 11.44 -6.13
CA LEU A 89 3.63 10.19 -6.55
C LEU A 89 2.10 10.31 -6.50
N VAL A 90 1.55 10.85 -5.41
CA VAL A 90 0.11 11.13 -5.28
C VAL A 90 -0.37 12.07 -6.38
N GLU A 91 0.39 13.12 -6.67
CA GLU A 91 0.09 14.03 -7.77
C GLU A 91 0.11 13.32 -9.13
N ALA A 92 1.12 12.50 -9.40
CA ALA A 92 1.22 11.74 -10.64
C ALA A 92 0.05 10.76 -10.79
N ALA A 93 -0.28 10.00 -9.75
CA ALA A 93 -1.42 9.08 -9.74
C ALA A 93 -2.75 9.80 -9.99
N SER A 94 -2.95 10.97 -9.35
CA SER A 94 -4.12 11.82 -9.58
C SER A 94 -4.22 12.28 -11.03
N ARG A 95 -3.12 12.77 -11.62
CA ARG A 95 -3.09 13.21 -13.03
C ARG A 95 -3.32 12.07 -14.03
N LEU A 96 -2.95 10.84 -13.65
CA LEU A 96 -3.17 9.64 -14.46
C LEU A 96 -4.59 9.10 -14.36
N GLY A 97 -5.42 9.63 -13.44
CA GLY A 97 -6.81 9.22 -13.25
C GLY A 97 -7.00 8.01 -12.34
N ALA A 98 -6.00 7.67 -11.52
CA ALA A 98 -6.14 6.59 -10.54
C ALA A 98 -7.27 6.92 -9.54
N GLY A 99 -8.09 5.91 -9.21
CA GLY A 99 -9.19 6.06 -8.25
C GLY A 99 -8.75 6.06 -6.79
N ALA A 100 -7.56 5.51 -6.49
CA ALA A 100 -6.96 5.53 -5.17
C ALA A 100 -5.44 5.31 -5.23
N VAL A 101 -4.76 5.58 -4.12
CA VAL A 101 -3.33 5.31 -3.93
C VAL A 101 -3.09 4.46 -2.69
N HIS A 102 -2.23 3.45 -2.79
CA HIS A 102 -1.75 2.65 -1.67
C HIS A 102 -0.24 2.84 -1.47
N LEU A 103 0.14 3.35 -0.31
CA LEU A 103 1.53 3.54 0.11
C LEU A 103 1.91 2.41 1.08
N ALA A 104 2.62 1.40 0.58
CA ALA A 104 3.06 0.26 1.38
C ALA A 104 4.46 0.52 1.94
N LEU A 105 4.63 0.62 3.26
CA LEU A 105 5.97 0.75 3.83
C LEU A 105 6.82 -0.48 3.45
N ALA A 106 8.07 -0.24 3.03
CA ALA A 106 8.99 -1.33 2.72
C ALA A 106 9.17 -2.24 3.93
N ARG A 107 9.09 -3.54 3.68
CA ARG A 107 9.25 -4.59 4.70
C ARG A 107 10.53 -5.37 4.44
N PRO A 108 11.23 -5.86 5.48
CA PRO A 108 12.42 -6.69 5.33
C PRO A 108 12.02 -8.12 4.90
N TYR A 109 11.53 -8.28 3.67
CA TYR A 109 11.20 -9.56 3.05
C TYR A 109 11.97 -9.77 1.74
N GLY A 110 12.20 -11.04 1.39
CA GLY A 110 12.96 -11.40 0.19
C GLY A 110 14.33 -10.72 0.13
N ARG A 111 14.67 -10.17 -1.04
CA ARG A 111 15.95 -9.45 -1.26
C ARG A 111 16.15 -8.24 -0.35
N ALA A 112 15.07 -7.66 0.20
CA ALA A 112 15.21 -6.52 1.10
C ALA A 112 15.88 -6.88 2.43
N ARG A 113 15.83 -8.15 2.85
CA ARG A 113 16.51 -8.64 4.07
C ARG A 113 18.02 -8.46 4.03
N ALA A 114 18.63 -8.58 2.85
CA ALA A 114 20.07 -8.42 2.70
C ALA A 114 20.54 -6.96 2.79
N ALA A 115 19.62 -5.98 2.75
CA ALA A 115 19.96 -4.56 2.73
C ALA A 115 18.91 -3.70 3.46
N VAL A 116 18.46 -4.15 4.64
CA VAL A 116 17.38 -3.49 5.41
C VAL A 116 17.66 -2.01 5.64
N GLN A 117 18.84 -1.66 6.17
CA GLN A 117 19.19 -0.26 6.48
C GLN A 117 19.20 0.66 5.23
N ARG A 118 19.43 0.08 4.05
CA ARG A 118 19.46 0.80 2.77
C ARG A 118 18.07 0.94 2.15
N ILE A 119 17.20 -0.04 2.34
CA ILE A 119 15.91 -0.14 1.63
C ILE A 119 14.74 0.31 2.51
N VAL A 120 14.71 -0.17 3.76
CA VAL A 120 13.61 0.07 4.71
C VAL A 120 13.91 1.36 5.48
N PRO A 121 13.10 2.42 5.29
CA PRO A 121 13.26 3.63 6.08
C PRO A 121 12.71 3.42 7.50
N PRO A 122 13.36 3.99 8.54
CA PRO A 122 12.75 4.12 9.86
C PRO A 122 11.39 4.82 9.75
N ALA A 123 10.36 4.28 10.41
CA ALA A 123 8.98 4.78 10.27
C ALA A 123 8.85 6.27 10.67
N SER A 124 9.64 6.73 11.64
CA SER A 124 9.69 8.13 12.06
C SER A 124 10.21 9.07 10.98
N LEU A 125 11.20 8.66 10.18
CA LEU A 125 11.70 9.45 9.05
C LEU A 125 10.67 9.56 7.91
N VAL A 126 9.77 8.57 7.81
CA VAL A 126 8.73 8.54 6.79
C VAL A 126 7.52 9.38 7.17
N GLN A 127 7.27 9.58 8.46
CA GLN A 127 6.07 10.23 9.01
C GLN A 127 5.71 11.52 8.30
N GLU A 128 6.60 12.49 8.27
CA GLU A 128 6.33 13.81 7.69
C GLU A 128 5.98 13.72 6.21
N SER A 129 6.69 12.85 5.47
CA SER A 129 6.45 12.68 4.03
C SER A 129 5.13 11.98 3.74
N VAL A 130 4.74 10.99 4.56
CA VAL A 130 3.43 10.34 4.46
C VAL A 130 2.31 11.31 4.81
N GLN A 131 2.42 12.05 5.92
CA GLN A 131 1.40 13.03 6.31
C GLN A 131 1.26 14.14 5.26
N ALA A 132 2.37 14.63 4.69
CA ALA A 132 2.34 15.58 3.58
C ALA A 132 1.63 15.00 2.34
N ALA A 133 1.91 13.74 1.99
CA ALA A 133 1.26 13.07 0.87
C ALA A 133 -0.25 12.86 1.12
N LEU A 134 -0.66 12.49 2.33
CA LEU A 134 -2.06 12.32 2.72
C LEU A 134 -2.83 13.65 2.70
N LEU A 135 -2.22 14.73 3.21
CA LEU A 135 -2.79 16.07 3.10
C LEU A 135 -2.94 16.50 1.63
N HIS A 136 -1.95 16.21 0.80
CA HIS A 136 -1.96 16.50 -0.63
C HIS A 136 -3.04 15.71 -1.38
N ALA A 137 -3.24 14.44 -1.01
CA ALA A 137 -4.29 13.57 -1.54
C ALA A 137 -5.69 14.06 -1.13
N ARG A 138 -5.87 14.46 0.13
CA ARG A 138 -7.13 15.01 0.65
C ARG A 138 -7.58 16.24 -0.13
N ARG A 139 -6.66 17.16 -0.45
CA ARG A 139 -6.96 18.35 -1.29
C ARG A 139 -7.43 17.99 -2.70
N ARG A 140 -7.04 16.82 -3.20
CA ARG A 140 -7.42 16.29 -4.53
C ARG A 140 -8.63 15.36 -4.49
N ARG A 141 -9.20 15.10 -3.30
CA ARG A 141 -10.23 14.07 -3.09
C ARG A 141 -9.81 12.70 -3.63
N LEU A 142 -8.51 12.38 -3.56
CA LEU A 142 -7.98 11.08 -3.92
C LEU A 142 -7.88 10.23 -2.66
N PRO A 143 -8.63 9.12 -2.53
CA PRO A 143 -8.44 8.18 -1.46
C PRO A 143 -7.00 7.65 -1.48
N THR A 144 -6.31 7.82 -0.36
CA THR A 144 -4.94 7.31 -0.18
C THR A 144 -4.87 6.56 1.13
N PHE A 145 -4.31 5.36 1.06
CA PHE A 145 -4.13 4.46 2.19
C PHE A 145 -2.67 4.14 2.39
N VAL A 146 -2.29 3.88 3.65
CA VAL A 146 -0.93 3.55 4.07
C VAL A 146 -0.99 2.20 4.78
N SER A 147 -0.10 1.29 4.44
CA SER A 147 0.02 0.03 5.19
C SER A 147 1.40 -0.08 5.84
N GLY A 148 1.39 -0.65 7.04
CA GLY A 148 2.58 -0.99 7.78
C GLY A 148 3.17 0.13 8.62
N MET A 149 2.42 1.21 8.83
CA MET A 149 2.82 2.35 9.64
C MET A 149 2.09 2.30 11.00
N PRO A 150 2.79 2.44 12.14
CA PRO A 150 2.15 2.56 13.44
C PRO A 150 1.14 3.72 13.47
N LEU A 151 -0.03 3.51 14.07
CA LEU A 151 -1.09 4.53 14.11
C LEU A 151 -0.66 5.80 14.85
N CYS A 152 0.26 5.71 15.83
CA CYS A 152 0.89 6.86 16.50
C CYS A 152 1.69 7.79 15.59
N LEU A 153 2.12 7.32 14.43
CA LEU A 153 2.80 8.13 13.42
C LEU A 153 1.83 8.65 12.33
N LEU A 154 0.55 8.27 12.38
CA LEU A 154 -0.49 8.72 11.46
C LEU A 154 -1.49 9.68 12.13
N ARG A 155 -1.06 10.41 13.18
CA ARG A 155 -1.94 11.32 13.92
C ARG A 155 -2.69 12.29 13.00
N GLY A 156 -4.01 12.34 13.11
CA GLY A 156 -4.91 13.16 12.29
C GLY A 156 -5.20 12.62 10.88
N PHE A 157 -4.67 11.43 10.56
CA PHE A 157 -4.88 10.71 9.31
C PHE A 157 -5.07 9.21 9.55
N GLU A 158 -5.46 8.82 10.76
CA GLU A 158 -5.57 7.43 11.19
C GLU A 158 -6.49 6.65 10.24
N GLU A 159 -7.56 7.28 9.73
CA GLU A 159 -8.48 6.68 8.76
C GLU A 159 -7.82 6.19 7.45
N SER A 160 -6.61 6.65 7.17
CA SER A 160 -5.83 6.24 6.00
C SER A 160 -5.00 4.97 6.27
N ALA A 161 -4.92 4.49 7.50
CA ALA A 161 -4.27 3.21 7.80
C ALA A 161 -5.09 2.06 7.22
N LEU A 162 -4.47 1.25 6.35
CA LEU A 162 -5.14 0.16 5.66
C LEU A 162 -5.62 -0.92 6.66
N GLU A 163 -4.88 -1.13 7.75
CA GLU A 163 -5.16 -2.12 8.79
C GLU A 163 -6.47 -1.87 9.56
N LEU A 164 -6.98 -0.64 9.58
CA LEU A 164 -8.30 -0.33 10.14
C LEU A 164 -9.44 -0.91 9.29
N HIS A 165 -9.18 -1.14 8.00
CA HIS A 165 -10.16 -1.60 7.02
C HIS A 165 -9.97 -3.07 6.67
N TYR A 166 -8.71 -3.52 6.70
CA TYR A 166 -8.31 -4.89 6.41
C TYR A 166 -7.36 -5.39 7.51
N PRO A 167 -7.90 -5.82 8.68
CA PRO A 167 -7.08 -6.28 9.78
C PRO A 167 -6.44 -7.61 9.40
N ALA A 168 -5.14 -7.58 9.09
CA ALA A 168 -4.33 -8.76 8.86
C ALA A 168 -3.13 -8.71 9.81
N ALA A 169 -2.94 -9.79 10.58
CA ALA A 169 -1.72 -9.95 11.36
C ALA A 169 -0.54 -10.07 10.40
N GLU A 170 0.35 -9.08 10.38
CA GLU A 170 1.59 -9.15 9.64
C GLU A 170 2.67 -9.84 10.50
N PRO A 171 3.32 -10.91 10.00
CA PRO A 171 4.45 -11.51 10.71
C PRO A 171 5.59 -10.50 10.89
N GLY A 172 6.36 -10.66 11.97
CA GLY A 172 7.51 -9.79 12.25
C GLY A 172 7.13 -8.37 12.68
N ARG A 173 5.94 -8.19 13.24
CA ARG A 173 5.51 -6.96 13.91
C ARG A 173 5.50 -7.15 15.42
N GLU A 174 5.86 -6.10 16.15
CA GLU A 174 5.81 -6.07 17.60
C GLU A 174 5.17 -4.79 18.14
N HIS A 175 4.56 -4.92 19.31
CA HIS A 175 4.10 -3.81 20.13
C HIS A 175 5.06 -3.67 21.31
N LEU A 176 5.51 -2.45 21.57
CA LEU A 176 6.43 -2.14 22.66
C LEU A 176 5.67 -1.97 23.98
N PRO A 177 6.32 -1.96 25.16
CA PRO A 177 5.63 -1.77 26.44
C PRO A 177 4.68 -0.56 26.50
N PRO A 178 5.01 0.63 25.94
CA PRO A 178 4.06 1.75 25.90
C PRO A 178 2.77 1.46 25.11
N CYS A 179 2.81 0.51 24.18
CA CYS A 179 1.62 0.13 23.42
C CYS A 179 0.58 -0.61 24.27
N GLU A 180 0.93 -1.17 25.42
CA GLU A 180 -0.02 -1.90 26.29
C GLU A 180 -1.17 -1.03 26.76
N ALA A 181 -0.90 0.25 27.04
CA ALA A 181 -1.92 1.25 27.39
C ALA A 181 -2.60 1.90 26.17
N CYS A 182 -2.22 1.53 24.94
CA CYS A 182 -2.74 2.15 23.72
C CYS A 182 -4.11 1.58 23.34
N THR A 183 -5.13 2.44 23.32
CA THR A 183 -6.49 2.07 22.89
C THR A 183 -6.56 1.61 21.43
N LEU A 184 -5.60 2.02 20.58
CA LEU A 184 -5.53 1.60 19.18
C LEU A 184 -4.76 0.28 18.97
N ARG A 185 -4.19 -0.33 20.02
CA ARG A 185 -3.28 -1.48 19.91
C ARG A 185 -3.88 -2.62 19.10
N ALA A 186 -5.16 -2.93 19.31
CA ALA A 186 -5.86 -4.03 18.64
C ALA A 186 -5.95 -3.87 17.11
N HIS A 187 -5.84 -2.63 16.60
CA HIS A 187 -5.91 -2.32 15.18
C HIS A 187 -4.57 -1.85 14.58
N CYS A 188 -3.58 -1.57 15.43
CA CYS A 188 -2.30 -1.02 15.01
C CYS A 188 -1.40 -2.14 14.47
N PRO A 189 -0.78 -1.98 13.29
CA PRO A 189 0.17 -2.97 12.77
C PRO A 189 1.42 -3.11 13.65
N GLY A 190 1.68 -2.18 14.58
CA GLY A 190 2.90 -2.17 15.38
C GLY A 190 4.15 -1.81 14.58
N LEU A 191 5.31 -2.04 15.18
CA LEU A 191 6.62 -1.74 14.59
C LEU A 191 7.25 -3.00 13.99
N PRO A 192 8.10 -2.90 12.96
CA PRO A 192 8.87 -4.05 12.49
C PRO A 192 9.83 -4.55 13.58
N ALA A 193 9.80 -5.85 13.86
CA ALA A 193 10.64 -6.48 14.88
C ALA A 193 12.12 -6.44 14.49
N GLY A 194 12.99 -6.21 15.49
CA GLY A 194 14.44 -6.32 15.34
C GLY A 194 15.10 -5.20 14.52
N LEU A 195 14.45 -4.04 14.33
CA LEU A 195 15.10 -2.87 13.74
C LEU A 195 16.06 -2.23 14.76
N PRO A 196 17.39 -2.20 14.52
CA PRO A 196 18.33 -1.57 15.44
C PRO A 196 18.09 -0.05 15.47
N GLY A 197 17.83 0.51 16.65
CA GLY A 197 17.56 1.95 16.82
C GLY A 197 16.08 2.36 16.78
N ALA A 198 15.14 1.43 17.01
CA ALA A 198 13.70 1.69 17.03
C ALA A 198 13.21 2.68 18.11
N LEU A 199 14.07 3.18 19.00
CA LEU A 199 13.68 3.99 20.15
C LEU A 199 14.71 5.08 20.45
N ASP A 200 14.73 6.11 19.61
CA ASP A 200 14.92 7.48 20.08
C ASP A 200 13.76 8.29 19.50
N LEU A 201 12.55 8.04 20.02
CA LEU A 201 11.31 8.54 19.43
C LEU A 201 10.44 9.22 20.48
N PRO A 202 10.66 10.53 20.72
CA PRO A 202 9.69 11.39 21.40
C PRO A 202 8.29 11.37 20.73
N SER A 203 8.20 10.90 19.48
CA SER A 203 7.00 10.89 18.65
C SER A 203 6.13 9.62 18.75
N LEU A 204 6.60 8.54 19.38
CA LEU A 204 5.76 7.37 19.69
C LEU A 204 4.96 7.61 20.97
N SER A 205 3.96 8.49 20.88
CA SER A 205 3.00 8.67 21.96
C SER A 205 1.79 7.75 21.71
N PRO A 206 1.54 6.72 22.54
CA PRO A 206 0.36 5.86 22.43
C PRO A 206 -0.94 6.56 22.82
N GLU A 207 -0.87 7.78 23.38
CA GLU A 207 -2.02 8.61 23.72
C GLU A 207 -2.72 9.16 22.47
N HIS A 208 -3.70 8.43 21.96
CA HIS A 208 -4.53 8.88 20.84
C HIS A 208 -5.85 9.46 21.30
N ARG A 209 -6.34 10.44 20.55
CA ARG A 209 -7.72 10.94 20.70
C ARG A 209 -8.72 9.87 20.31
N ASP A 210 -9.93 10.01 20.82
CA ASP A 210 -11.07 9.11 20.67
C ASP A 210 -11.09 8.30 19.35
N LEU A 211 -10.89 6.98 19.48
CA LEU A 211 -10.91 6.00 18.39
C LEU A 211 -12.27 5.98 17.67
N GLY A 212 -13.36 6.34 18.34
CA GLY A 212 -14.71 6.35 17.77
C GLY A 212 -14.80 7.22 16.51
N ASP A 213 -14.24 8.43 16.58
CA ASP A 213 -14.24 9.37 15.48
C ASP A 213 -13.34 8.91 14.32
N ALA A 214 -12.17 8.35 14.63
CA ALA A 214 -11.25 7.82 13.61
C ALA A 214 -11.86 6.63 12.87
N LEU A 215 -12.49 5.69 13.58
CA LEU A 215 -13.17 4.54 12.97
C LEU A 215 -14.39 4.96 12.15
N ALA A 216 -15.14 5.97 12.59
CA ALA A 216 -16.26 6.51 11.83
C ALA A 216 -15.77 7.12 10.49
N ARG A 217 -14.74 7.97 10.54
CA ARG A 217 -14.09 8.53 9.33
C ARG A 217 -13.52 7.44 8.43
N ALA A 218 -12.90 6.43 9.03
CA ALA A 218 -12.36 5.26 8.35
C ALA A 218 -13.45 4.54 7.56
N ARG A 219 -14.56 4.17 8.21
CA ARG A 219 -15.70 3.51 7.55
C ARG A 219 -16.25 4.31 6.36
N GLN A 220 -16.42 5.62 6.53
CA GLN A 220 -16.91 6.49 5.45
C GLN A 220 -15.95 6.51 4.26
N ARG A 221 -14.66 6.74 4.51
CA ARG A 221 -13.62 6.82 3.47
C ARG A 221 -13.39 5.49 2.77
N TRP A 222 -13.57 4.38 3.49
CA TRP A 222 -13.48 3.03 2.93
C TRP A 222 -14.68 2.69 2.06
N ALA A 223 -15.91 3.10 2.41
CA ALA A 223 -17.10 2.80 1.62
C ALA A 223 -16.96 3.25 0.15
N GLU A 224 -16.25 4.37 -0.08
CA GLU A 224 -15.98 4.92 -1.41
C GLU A 224 -14.84 4.20 -2.15
N ALA A 225 -13.85 3.67 -1.43
CA ALA A 225 -12.64 3.09 -2.00
C ALA A 225 -12.56 1.54 -1.93
N ALA A 226 -13.47 0.89 -1.20
CA ALA A 226 -13.40 -0.54 -0.91
C ALA A 226 -13.33 -1.40 -2.17
N ARG A 227 -14.02 -0.99 -3.24
CA ARG A 227 -14.00 -1.70 -4.54
C ARG A 227 -12.62 -1.73 -5.19
N LEU A 228 -11.74 -0.77 -4.86
CA LEU A 228 -10.37 -0.67 -5.37
C LEU A 228 -9.36 -1.50 -4.56
N PHE A 229 -9.76 -1.99 -3.38
CA PHE A 229 -8.89 -2.69 -2.43
C PHE A 229 -9.47 -4.01 -1.91
N ALA A 230 -10.69 -4.38 -2.31
CA ALA A 230 -11.33 -5.65 -1.99
C ALA A 230 -10.54 -6.79 -2.64
N GLY A 231 -9.61 -7.37 -1.89
CA GLY A 231 -8.70 -8.42 -2.37
C GLY A 231 -7.24 -8.22 -1.99
N LEU A 232 -6.85 -7.13 -1.32
CA LEU A 232 -5.52 -6.96 -0.71
C LEU A 232 -5.29 -7.88 0.51
N GLY A 233 -5.77 -9.13 0.42
CA GLY A 233 -5.59 -10.17 1.42
C GLY A 233 -4.17 -10.25 1.96
N ALA A 234 -4.03 -10.80 3.16
CA ALA A 234 -2.73 -11.04 3.78
C ALA A 234 -1.77 -11.62 2.73
N VAL A 235 -0.59 -11.00 2.57
CA VAL A 235 0.45 -11.55 1.71
C VAL A 235 0.69 -12.98 2.19
N PRO A 236 0.44 -14.01 1.38
CA PRO A 236 0.69 -15.37 1.81
C PRO A 236 2.16 -15.46 2.22
N ALA A 237 2.41 -16.07 3.38
CA ALA A 237 3.78 -16.35 3.79
C ALA A 237 4.48 -17.05 2.62
N HIS A 238 5.60 -16.51 2.16
CA HIS A 238 6.39 -17.18 1.13
C HIS A 238 6.72 -18.57 1.67
N PRO A 239 6.42 -19.66 0.93
CA PRO A 239 6.98 -20.95 1.28
C PRO A 239 8.50 -20.80 1.32
N ALA A 240 9.14 -21.42 2.32
CA ALA A 240 10.58 -21.55 2.34
C ALA A 240 11.05 -22.08 0.96
N PRO A 241 12.21 -21.63 0.44
CA PRO A 241 12.71 -22.10 -0.83
C PRO A 241 12.76 -23.64 -0.82
N GLY A 242 11.93 -24.29 -1.64
CA GLY A 242 11.87 -25.76 -1.74
C GLY A 242 10.46 -26.39 -1.77
N ALA A 243 9.40 -25.70 -1.36
CA ALA A 243 8.04 -26.25 -1.47
C ALA A 243 7.40 -25.90 -2.82
N GLY A 244 7.43 -26.85 -3.76
CA GLY A 244 6.68 -26.75 -5.01
C GLY A 244 5.16 -26.76 -4.76
N PRO A 245 4.36 -26.16 -5.66
CA PRO A 245 2.91 -26.14 -5.50
C PRO A 245 2.33 -27.56 -5.65
N ALA A 246 1.57 -28.01 -4.64
CA ALA A 246 0.71 -29.18 -4.76
C ALA A 246 -0.40 -28.86 -5.77
N ALA A 247 -0.54 -29.72 -6.78
CA ALA A 247 -1.58 -29.62 -7.78
C ALA A 247 -2.97 -29.84 -7.14
N GLY A 248 -3.85 -28.86 -7.28
CA GLY A 248 -5.25 -28.93 -6.88
C GLY A 248 -6.13 -28.37 -8.00
N SER A 249 -6.98 -29.23 -8.55
CA SER A 249 -7.95 -28.99 -9.62
C SER A 249 -9.13 -28.11 -9.18
N CYS A 250 -9.73 -27.44 -10.18
CA CYS A 250 -10.85 -26.49 -10.15
C CYS A 250 -11.97 -26.73 -9.12
#